data_AF-A0A2E3NIG5-F1
#
_entry.id   AF-A0A2E3NIG5-F1
#
_cell.length_a   1.000
_cell.length_b   1.000
_cell.length_c   1.000
_cell.angle_alpha   90.00
_cell.angle_beta   90.00
_cell.angle_gamma   90.00
#
_symmetry.space_group_name_H-M   'P 1'
#
loop_
_entity.id
_entity.type
_entity.pdbx_description
1 polymer ?
#
loop_
_entity_poly.entity_id
_entity_poly.type
_entity_poly.pdbx_seq_one_letter_code
_entity_poly.pdbx_strand_id
1 'polypeptide(L)'
;MDAVERKPGSVPDDRRTRGAVLAEFALIGFLVWLLLAGILEIGRALTVQQQLQHAARTITREMARLPLPPDISFAAALERTEFRAQVLDLGFLVIDSGLLARCGVPNFGEAGHEQALDALFAARPIGNRLLRPLMIWDHRGADQMIRYPGALLLRSGVPFSSCEDGSRYGVGIAEVESATGTVRWHGVVEPHSTSVVALRAFPLASGGWVGLRLNYPFQSAGLIAAESTGVIDPQTGRETQRLVDADRVLVDDEASLNALSGTLAPVAGDGGVYAGPRGLGRLYSLPDETGEPSAVRPFRRLLSASAGFRREIFL
;
A
#
# COMPACT_ATOMS: atom_id res chain seq x y z
N MET A 1 -7.01 -87.01 -9.22
CA MET A 1 -6.02 -85.93 -9.46
C MET A 1 -6.82 -84.76 -9.99
N ASP A 2 -7.42 -83.97 -9.08
CA ASP A 2 -8.21 -82.80 -9.44
C ASP A 2 -7.32 -81.58 -9.42
N ALA A 3 -7.15 -80.97 -10.59
CA ALA A 3 -6.41 -79.74 -10.75
C ALA A 3 -7.28 -78.57 -10.27
N VAL A 4 -6.91 -78.00 -9.12
CA VAL A 4 -7.49 -76.76 -8.60
C VAL A 4 -7.05 -75.60 -9.49
N GLU A 5 -7.97 -75.13 -10.33
CA GLU A 5 -7.83 -73.94 -11.15
C GLU A 5 -7.81 -72.69 -10.25
N ARG A 6 -6.61 -72.15 -10.01
CA ARG A 6 -6.45 -70.88 -9.27
C ARG A 6 -6.86 -69.73 -10.18
N LYS A 7 -7.99 -69.11 -9.84
CA LYS A 7 -8.45 -67.83 -10.40
C LYS A 7 -7.31 -66.79 -10.28
N PRO A 8 -6.88 -66.13 -11.37
CA PRO A 8 -5.84 -65.12 -11.28
C PRO A 8 -6.35 -63.96 -10.41
N GLY A 9 -5.64 -63.73 -9.30
CA GLY A 9 -5.91 -62.61 -8.41
C GLY A 9 -5.81 -61.30 -9.19
N SER A 10 -6.89 -60.53 -9.17
CA SER A 10 -6.88 -59.13 -9.60
C SER A 10 -5.81 -58.41 -8.80
N VAL A 11 -4.72 -58.01 -9.45
CA VAL A 11 -3.75 -57.07 -8.88
C VAL A 11 -4.55 -55.82 -8.49
N PRO A 12 -4.54 -55.39 -7.22
CA PRO A 12 -5.20 -54.16 -6.83
C PRO A 12 -4.62 -53.03 -7.67
N ASP A 13 -5.48 -52.24 -8.29
CA ASP A 13 -5.08 -51.12 -9.15
C ASP A 13 -4.44 -50.01 -8.30
N ASP A 14 -3.17 -50.22 -7.95
CA ASP A 14 -2.37 -49.38 -7.04
C ASP A 14 -2.23 -47.94 -7.55
N ARG A 15 -2.47 -47.73 -8.85
CA ARG A 15 -2.52 -46.39 -9.47
C ARG A 15 -3.74 -45.59 -9.03
N ARG A 16 -4.90 -46.23 -8.85
CA ARG A 16 -6.14 -45.58 -8.39
C ARG A 16 -6.04 -45.12 -6.93
N THR A 17 -5.47 -45.94 -6.05
CA THR A 17 -5.24 -45.58 -4.64
C THR A 17 -4.19 -44.50 -4.49
N ARG A 18 -3.09 -44.55 -5.26
CA ARG A 18 -2.06 -43.49 -5.24
C ARG A 18 -2.60 -42.14 -5.74
N GLY A 19 -3.46 -42.14 -6.76
CA GLY A 19 -4.12 -40.93 -7.26
C GLY A 19 -5.09 -40.31 -6.26
N ALA A 20 -5.84 -41.14 -5.54
CA ALA A 20 -6.77 -40.69 -4.49
C ALA A 20 -6.04 -40.03 -3.31
N VAL A 21 -4.94 -40.63 -2.83
CA VAL A 21 -4.13 -40.06 -1.73
C VAL A 21 -3.51 -38.72 -2.11
N LEU A 22 -3.04 -38.57 -3.36
CA LEU A 22 -2.52 -37.29 -3.86
C LEU A 22 -3.60 -36.20 -3.90
N ALA A 23 -4.82 -36.55 -4.34
CA ALA A 23 -5.94 -35.62 -4.36
C ALA A 23 -6.35 -35.18 -2.94
N GLU A 24 -6.42 -36.12 -1.99
CA GLU A 24 -6.71 -35.82 -0.59
C GLU A 24 -5.64 -34.94 0.04
N PHE A 25 -4.36 -35.24 -0.19
CA PHE A 25 -3.25 -34.42 0.31
C PHE A 25 -3.26 -33.02 -0.30
N ALA A 26 -3.53 -32.90 -1.61
CA ALA A 26 -3.65 -31.60 -2.28
C ALA A 26 -4.80 -30.78 -1.70
N LEU A 27 -5.96 -31.40 -1.45
CA LEU A 27 -7.11 -30.74 -0.85
C LEU A 27 -6.84 -30.28 0.59
N ILE A 28 -6.25 -31.14 1.42
CA ILE A 28 -5.89 -30.80 2.80
C ILE A 28 -4.84 -29.69 2.81
N GLY A 29 -3.79 -29.81 1.99
CA GLY A 29 -2.74 -28.80 1.86
C GLY A 29 -3.28 -27.45 1.42
N PHE A 30 -4.19 -27.43 0.44
CA PHE A 30 -4.86 -26.21 -0.01
C PHE A 30 -5.73 -25.59 1.09
N LEU A 31 -6.51 -26.39 1.82
CA LEU A 31 -7.33 -25.90 2.94
C LEU A 31 -6.48 -25.32 4.07
N VAL A 32 -5.40 -26.01 4.45
CA VAL A 32 -4.46 -25.53 5.48
C VAL A 32 -3.79 -24.23 5.03
N TRP A 33 -3.39 -24.14 3.76
CA TRP A 33 -2.83 -22.91 3.19
C TRP A 33 -3.83 -21.76 3.24
N LEU A 34 -5.08 -21.96 2.82
CA LEU A 34 -6.14 -20.94 2.90
C LEU A 34 -6.37 -20.46 4.33
N LEU A 35 -6.39 -21.39 5.29
CA LEU A 35 -6.59 -21.06 6.70
C LEU A 35 -5.41 -20.25 7.26
N LEU A 36 -4.17 -20.65 6.95
CA LEU A 36 -2.98 -19.92 7.38
C LEU A 36 -2.91 -18.53 6.75
N ALA A 37 -3.13 -18.43 5.43
CA ALA A 37 -3.16 -17.16 4.71
C ALA A 37 -4.25 -16.24 5.27
N GLY A 38 -5.45 -16.78 5.52
CA GLY A 38 -6.55 -16.03 6.12
C GLY A 38 -6.22 -15.47 7.51
N ILE A 39 -5.63 -16.29 8.39
CA ILE A 39 -5.23 -15.85 9.74
C ILE A 39 -4.18 -14.75 9.67
N LEU A 40 -3.15 -14.91 8.82
CA LEU A 40 -2.08 -13.92 8.66
C LEU A 40 -2.62 -12.58 8.13
N GLU A 41 -3.51 -12.62 7.13
CA GLU A 41 -4.05 -11.41 6.51
C GLU A 41 -5.05 -10.68 7.41
N ILE A 42 -5.88 -11.41 8.16
CA ILE A 42 -6.75 -10.82 9.19
C ILE A 42 -5.90 -10.17 10.29
N GLY A 43 -4.87 -10.86 10.78
CA GLY A 43 -3.94 -10.33 11.78
C GLY A 43 -3.24 -9.05 11.31
N ARG A 44 -2.77 -9.03 10.06
CA ARG A 44 -2.18 -7.84 9.45
C ARG A 44 -3.19 -6.70 9.30
N ALA A 45 -4.42 -6.99 8.84
CA ALA A 45 -5.48 -5.98 8.73
C ALA A 45 -5.80 -5.32 10.07
N LEU A 46 -5.92 -6.11 11.13
CA LEU A 46 -6.19 -5.61 12.48
C LEU A 46 -5.04 -4.76 13.01
N THR A 47 -3.80 -5.21 12.80
CA THR A 47 -2.59 -4.46 13.22
C THR A 47 -2.51 -3.12 12.51
N VAL A 48 -2.72 -3.10 11.19
CA VAL A 48 -2.76 -1.88 10.37
C VAL A 48 -3.87 -0.95 10.87
N GLN A 49 -5.08 -1.46 11.13
CA GLN A 49 -6.19 -0.64 11.61
C GLN A 49 -5.92 -0.03 12.99
N GLN A 50 -5.30 -0.78 13.90
CA GLN A 50 -4.92 -0.27 15.23
C GLN A 50 -3.85 0.83 15.13
N GLN A 51 -2.82 0.62 14.30
CA GLN A 51 -1.78 1.61 14.07
C GLN A 51 -2.34 2.88 13.40
N LEU A 52 -3.20 2.74 12.39
CA LEU A 52 -3.88 3.86 11.74
C LEU A 52 -4.76 4.64 12.73
N GLN A 53 -5.52 3.95 13.58
CA GLN A 53 -6.35 4.62 14.57
C GLN A 53 -5.50 5.38 15.61
N HIS A 54 -4.38 4.80 16.04
CA HIS A 54 -3.46 5.46 16.95
C HIS A 54 -2.79 6.68 16.30
N ALA A 55 -2.34 6.54 15.05
CA ALA A 55 -1.78 7.62 14.25
C ALA A 55 -2.79 8.75 14.05
N ALA A 56 -4.02 8.44 13.61
CA ALA A 56 -5.08 9.42 13.40
C ALA A 56 -5.34 10.21 14.69
N ARG A 57 -5.52 9.53 15.82
CA ARG A 57 -5.77 10.20 17.11
C ARG A 57 -4.62 11.13 17.51
N THR A 58 -3.39 10.68 17.37
CA THR A 58 -2.21 11.47 17.78
C THR A 58 -2.00 12.67 16.86
N ILE A 59 -2.09 12.47 15.55
CA ILE A 59 -1.95 13.52 14.54
C ILE A 59 -3.06 14.57 14.72
N THR A 60 -4.32 14.16 14.87
CA THR A 60 -5.42 15.11 15.08
C THR A 60 -5.26 15.88 16.40
N ARG A 61 -4.73 15.23 17.46
CA ARG A 61 -4.47 15.90 18.74
C ARG A 61 -3.38 16.97 18.61
N GLU A 62 -2.26 16.66 17.96
CA GLU A 62 -1.20 17.67 17.75
C GLU A 62 -1.68 18.79 16.82
N MET A 63 -2.46 18.45 15.80
CA MET A 63 -3.08 19.46 14.93
C MET A 63 -4.04 20.39 15.69
N ALA A 64 -4.77 19.87 16.69
CA ALA A 64 -5.69 20.68 17.50
C ALA A 64 -4.97 21.72 18.38
N ARG A 65 -3.66 21.55 18.61
CA ARG A 65 -2.81 22.46 19.39
C ARG A 65 -2.10 23.49 18.52
N LEU A 66 -2.12 23.32 17.21
CA LEU A 66 -1.46 24.27 16.32
C LEU A 66 -2.20 25.62 16.33
N PRO A 67 -1.46 26.74 16.41
CA PRO A 67 -2.01 28.07 16.24
C PRO A 67 -2.32 28.32 14.76
N LEU A 68 -3.40 27.73 14.26
CA LEU A 68 -3.89 27.91 12.90
C LEU A 68 -4.89 29.07 12.83
N PRO A 69 -4.86 29.89 11.75
CA PRO A 69 -5.89 30.90 11.53
C PRO A 69 -7.31 30.30 11.55
N PRO A 70 -8.33 31.07 11.97
CA PRO A 70 -9.72 30.62 11.99
C PRO A 70 -10.23 30.18 10.62
N ASP A 71 -9.82 30.84 9.55
CA ASP A 71 -10.39 30.72 8.21
C ASP A 71 -9.55 29.86 7.26
N ILE A 72 -8.47 29.24 7.77
CA ILE A 72 -7.56 28.46 6.93
C ILE A 72 -8.27 27.21 6.37
N SER A 73 -8.02 26.92 5.10
CA SER A 73 -8.45 25.67 4.47
C SER A 73 -7.54 24.52 4.89
N PHE A 74 -8.01 23.27 4.76
CA PHE A 74 -7.18 22.11 5.08
C PHE A 74 -5.95 21.98 4.18
N ALA A 75 -6.10 22.21 2.87
CA ALA A 75 -4.98 22.21 1.96
C ALA A 75 -3.92 23.25 2.38
N ALA A 76 -4.35 24.49 2.68
CA ALA A 76 -3.42 25.53 3.13
C ALA A 76 -2.78 25.21 4.49
N ALA A 77 -3.48 24.52 5.39
CA ALA A 77 -2.94 24.10 6.68
C ALA A 77 -1.83 23.05 6.54
N LEU A 78 -1.96 22.11 5.59
CA LEU A 78 -0.94 21.08 5.32
C LEU A 78 0.37 21.66 4.78
N GLU A 79 0.29 22.76 4.04
CA GLU A 79 1.46 23.43 3.45
C GLU A 79 2.25 24.28 4.47
N ARG A 80 1.66 24.55 5.65
CA ARG A 80 2.31 25.37 6.67
C ARG A 80 3.54 24.70 7.27
N THR A 81 4.59 25.48 7.45
CA THR A 81 5.83 25.03 8.11
C THR A 81 5.57 24.50 9.51
N GLU A 82 4.66 25.11 10.27
CA GLU A 82 4.34 24.66 11.64
C GLU A 82 3.69 23.27 11.64
N PHE A 83 2.81 22.99 10.66
CA PHE A 83 2.20 21.67 10.50
C PHE A 83 3.24 20.63 10.10
N ARG A 84 4.07 20.95 9.11
CA ARG A 84 5.13 20.07 8.62
C ARG A 84 6.20 19.79 9.68
N ALA A 85 6.49 20.74 10.56
CA ALA A 85 7.50 20.59 11.61
C ALA A 85 6.99 19.86 12.86
N GLN A 86 5.70 19.97 13.20
CA GLN A 86 5.18 19.46 14.48
C GLN A 86 4.24 18.27 14.34
N VAL A 87 3.46 18.20 13.25
CA VAL A 87 2.38 17.21 13.11
C VAL A 87 2.76 16.10 12.14
N LEU A 88 2.95 16.44 10.87
CA LEU A 88 3.20 15.48 9.80
C LEU A 88 3.78 16.19 8.57
N ASP A 89 4.86 15.67 8.01
CA ASP A 89 5.38 16.09 6.72
C ASP A 89 5.08 15.04 5.64
N LEU A 90 4.22 15.39 4.68
CA LEU A 90 3.85 14.51 3.57
C LEU A 90 5.04 14.22 2.64
N GLY A 91 6.06 15.09 2.61
CA GLY A 91 7.28 14.89 1.82
C GLY A 91 8.11 13.68 2.29
N PHE A 92 7.87 13.17 3.50
CA PHE A 92 8.55 11.99 4.06
C PHE A 92 7.66 10.74 4.07
N LEU A 93 6.59 10.73 3.26
CA LEU A 93 5.84 9.50 2.97
C LEU A 93 6.50 8.65 1.89
N VAL A 94 7.53 9.17 1.22
CA VAL A 94 8.37 8.44 0.27
C VAL A 94 9.83 8.76 0.62
N ILE A 95 10.65 7.73 0.76
CA ILE A 95 12.07 7.81 1.03
C ILE A 95 12.78 7.09 -0.11
N ASP A 96 13.25 7.86 -1.09
CA ASP A 96 14.03 7.39 -2.23
C ASP A 96 15.54 7.63 -2.02
N SER A 97 16.37 6.97 -2.83
CA SER A 97 17.82 7.13 -2.84
C SER A 97 18.27 8.60 -2.95
N GLY A 98 17.53 9.41 -3.71
CA GLY A 98 17.80 10.84 -3.84
C GLY A 98 17.59 11.60 -2.52
N LEU A 99 16.52 11.31 -1.78
CA LEU A 99 16.28 11.89 -0.46
C LEU A 99 17.32 11.43 0.55
N LEU A 100 17.67 10.14 0.55
CA LEU A 100 18.72 9.61 1.43
C LEU A 100 20.04 10.37 1.23
N ALA A 101 20.46 10.52 -0.03
CA ALA A 101 21.67 11.27 -0.38
C ALA A 101 21.62 12.73 0.11
N ARG A 102 20.49 13.42 -0.05
CA ARG A 102 20.31 14.81 0.46
C ARG A 102 20.31 14.89 1.98
N CYS A 103 19.86 13.84 2.66
CA CYS A 103 19.84 13.76 4.11
C CYS A 103 21.14 13.19 4.71
N GLY A 104 22.13 12.84 3.89
CA GLY A 104 23.37 12.20 4.35
C GLY A 104 23.14 10.81 4.96
N VAL A 105 22.06 10.13 4.56
CA VAL A 105 21.75 8.77 5.00
C VAL A 105 22.37 7.79 3.99
N PRO A 106 23.10 6.75 4.44
CA PRO A 106 23.63 5.70 3.55
C PRO A 106 22.52 5.10 2.69
N ASN A 107 22.85 4.68 1.48
CA ASN A 107 21.88 4.06 0.59
C ASN A 107 21.43 2.70 1.15
N PHE A 108 20.36 2.19 0.56
CA PHE A 108 19.85 0.87 0.86
C PHE A 108 20.91 -0.22 0.65
N GLY A 109 21.04 -1.12 1.63
CA GLY A 109 22.05 -2.19 1.64
C GLY A 109 23.45 -1.76 2.11
N GLU A 110 23.70 -0.46 2.34
CA GLU A 110 24.96 0.01 2.90
C GLU A 110 25.02 -0.14 4.42
N ALA A 111 26.22 -0.29 4.97
CA ALA A 111 26.44 -0.41 6.41
C ALA A 111 25.96 0.87 7.12
N GLY A 112 25.17 0.70 8.18
CA GLY A 112 24.62 1.81 8.95
C GLY A 112 23.33 2.43 8.39
N HIS A 113 22.79 1.92 7.28
CA HIS A 113 21.54 2.41 6.67
C HIS A 113 20.39 2.46 7.68
N GLU A 114 20.07 1.35 8.35
CA GLU A 114 18.93 1.26 9.28
C GLU A 114 19.06 2.25 10.46
N GLN A 115 20.25 2.39 11.03
CA GLN A 115 20.50 3.31 12.14
C GLN A 115 20.36 4.78 11.71
N ALA A 116 20.86 5.11 10.52
CA ALA A 116 20.73 6.46 9.98
C ALA A 116 19.28 6.77 9.55
N LEU A 117 18.54 5.77 9.06
CA LEU A 117 17.12 5.87 8.76
C LEU A 117 16.29 6.06 10.04
N ASP A 118 16.61 5.33 11.11
CA ASP A 118 16.03 5.53 12.44
C ASP A 118 16.24 6.97 12.92
N ALA A 119 17.47 7.48 12.80
CA ALA A 119 17.81 8.85 13.16
C ALA A 119 17.05 9.88 12.30
N LEU A 120 16.91 9.62 11.00
CA LEU A 120 16.12 10.45 10.11
C LEU A 120 14.67 10.54 10.61
N PHE A 121 13.99 9.42 10.85
CA PHE A 121 12.61 9.45 11.34
C PHE A 121 12.48 9.99 12.76
N ALA A 122 13.47 9.81 13.62
CA ALA A 122 13.47 10.37 14.98
C ALA A 122 13.46 11.90 14.97
N ALA A 123 14.10 12.52 13.97
CA ALA A 123 14.09 13.97 13.76
C ALA A 123 12.81 14.49 13.09
N ARG A 124 11.89 13.60 12.66
CA ARG A 124 10.64 13.98 11.97
C ARG A 124 9.47 14.10 12.96
N PRO A 125 8.39 14.79 12.55
CA PRO A 125 7.17 14.90 13.35
C PRO A 125 6.63 13.55 13.79
N ILE A 126 5.85 13.58 14.88
CA ILE A 126 5.26 12.37 15.45
C ILE A 126 4.42 11.60 14.42
N GLY A 127 3.74 12.29 13.50
CA GLY A 127 2.98 11.66 12.43
C GLY A 127 3.83 10.75 11.54
N ASN A 128 5.00 11.21 11.07
CA ASN A 128 5.89 10.40 10.25
C ASN A 128 6.42 9.17 11.01
N ARG A 129 6.73 9.35 12.30
CA ARG A 129 7.19 8.26 13.16
C ARG A 129 6.12 7.19 13.35
N LEU A 130 4.85 7.59 13.50
CA LEU A 130 3.72 6.67 13.66
C LEU A 130 3.33 5.97 12.37
N LEU A 131 3.54 6.61 11.21
CA LEU A 131 3.24 6.02 9.91
C LEU A 131 4.36 5.12 9.38
N ARG A 132 5.59 5.24 9.90
CA ARG A 132 6.74 4.42 9.46
C ARG A 132 6.47 2.91 9.43
N PRO A 133 5.86 2.28 10.45
CA PRO A 133 5.61 0.83 10.42
C PRO A 133 4.61 0.39 9.33
N LEU A 134 3.84 1.33 8.78
CA LEU A 134 2.89 1.10 7.69
C LEU A 134 3.53 1.27 6.31
N MET A 135 4.77 1.75 6.25
CA MET A 135 5.49 1.91 4.99
C MET A 135 5.98 0.56 4.48
N ILE A 136 6.06 0.45 3.16
CA ILE A 136 6.52 -0.73 2.44
C ILE A 136 7.86 -0.46 1.77
N TRP A 137 8.62 -1.53 1.61
CA TRP A 137 9.76 -1.57 0.73
C TRP A 137 9.29 -1.72 -0.71
N ASP A 138 9.81 -0.87 -1.61
CA ASP A 138 9.49 -0.87 -3.02
C ASP A 138 10.74 -0.69 -3.88
N HIS A 139 10.68 -1.21 -5.11
CA HIS A 139 11.77 -1.18 -6.08
C HIS A 139 11.21 -0.70 -7.42
N ARG A 140 11.82 0.35 -7.98
CA ARG A 140 11.47 0.90 -9.28
C ARG A 140 12.70 0.99 -10.17
N GLY A 141 12.83 0.05 -11.11
CA GLY A 141 14.04 -0.14 -11.90
C GLY A 141 15.21 -0.45 -10.98
N ALA A 142 16.21 0.43 -10.96
CA ALA A 142 17.35 0.34 -10.06
C ALA A 142 17.14 1.09 -8.73
N ASP A 143 16.09 1.90 -8.61
CA ASP A 143 15.85 2.72 -7.43
C ASP A 143 15.11 1.91 -6.35
N GLN A 144 15.75 1.72 -5.21
CA GLN A 144 15.11 1.22 -4.00
C GLN A 144 14.47 2.39 -3.23
N MET A 145 13.34 2.14 -2.58
CA MET A 145 12.66 3.14 -1.76
C MET A 145 11.82 2.52 -0.65
N ILE A 146 11.62 3.28 0.43
CA ILE A 146 10.62 2.99 1.46
C ILE A 146 9.50 4.00 1.30
N ARG A 147 8.26 3.55 1.20
CA ARG A 147 7.15 4.47 0.96
C ARG A 147 5.84 4.03 1.60
N TYR A 148 4.97 5.00 1.83
CA TYR A 148 3.59 4.71 2.16
C TYR A 148 2.91 4.03 0.97
N PRO A 149 2.12 2.97 1.20
CA PRO A 149 1.41 2.28 0.11
C PRO A 149 0.47 3.20 -0.66
N GLY A 150 0.53 3.16 -2.00
CA GLY A 150 -0.28 4.01 -2.88
C GLY A 150 0.33 4.20 -4.27
N ALA A 151 -0.20 5.14 -5.03
CA ALA A 151 0.40 5.68 -6.24
C ALA A 151 1.45 6.74 -5.90
N LEU A 152 2.52 6.80 -6.67
CA LEU A 152 3.54 7.84 -6.54
C LEU A 152 3.18 8.99 -7.48
N LEU A 153 3.00 10.18 -6.92
CA LEU A 153 2.67 11.40 -7.65
C LEU A 153 3.92 12.27 -7.73
N LEU A 154 4.24 12.83 -8.90
CA LEU A 154 5.33 13.79 -8.99
C LEU A 154 4.91 15.12 -8.35
N ARG A 155 5.73 15.62 -7.43
CA ARG A 155 5.58 16.93 -6.81
C ARG A 155 6.25 17.96 -7.72
N SER A 156 5.47 18.88 -8.26
CA SER A 156 5.96 19.97 -9.11
C SER A 156 6.15 21.25 -8.28
N GLY A 157 6.97 22.19 -8.78
CA GLY A 157 7.06 23.55 -8.22
C GLY A 157 7.91 23.74 -6.95
N VAL A 158 8.51 22.69 -6.38
CA VAL A 158 9.41 22.78 -5.21
C VAL A 158 10.83 22.37 -5.62
N PRO A 159 11.88 23.18 -5.39
CA PRO A 159 13.25 22.74 -5.57
C PRO A 159 13.59 21.69 -4.51
N PHE A 160 14.00 20.49 -4.94
CA PHE A 160 14.43 19.41 -4.04
C PHE A 160 15.94 19.50 -3.77
N SER A 161 16.37 20.58 -3.12
CA SER A 161 17.79 20.87 -2.91
C SER A 161 18.30 20.46 -1.53
N SER A 162 17.40 20.33 -0.56
CA SER A 162 17.74 19.99 0.82
C SER A 162 17.01 18.73 1.31
N CYS A 163 17.41 18.24 2.48
CA CYS A 163 16.70 17.15 3.16
C CYS A 163 15.27 17.58 3.56
N GLU A 164 15.07 18.83 3.99
CA GLU A 164 13.80 19.36 4.50
C GLU A 164 12.71 19.52 3.43
N ASP A 165 13.08 19.48 2.14
CA ASP A 165 12.13 19.51 1.03
C ASP A 165 11.37 18.17 0.88
N GLY A 166 11.89 17.11 1.50
CA GLY A 166 11.38 15.75 1.40
C GLY A 166 11.60 15.14 0.01
N SER A 167 10.88 14.08 -0.29
CA SER A 167 10.92 13.43 -1.61
C SER A 167 10.21 14.27 -2.67
N ARG A 168 10.63 14.04 -3.92
CA ARG A 168 9.97 14.52 -5.14
C ARG A 168 8.62 13.83 -5.39
N TYR A 169 8.29 12.84 -4.58
CA TYR A 169 7.06 12.07 -4.72
C TYR A 169 6.07 12.35 -3.59
N GLY A 170 4.81 12.54 -3.95
CA GLY A 170 3.65 12.44 -3.08
C GLY A 170 3.01 11.05 -3.19
N VAL A 171 2.02 10.79 -2.33
CA VAL A 171 1.28 9.51 -2.33
C VAL A 171 -0.21 9.75 -2.49
N GLY A 172 -0.79 9.16 -3.54
CA GLY A 172 -2.23 9.11 -3.78
C GLY A 172 -2.78 7.71 -3.62
N ILE A 173 -4.00 7.54 -3.14
CA ILE A 173 -4.64 6.24 -2.96
C ILE A 173 -5.82 6.13 -3.92
N ALA A 174 -5.75 5.21 -4.87
CA ALA A 174 -6.85 4.93 -5.76
C ALA A 174 -7.90 4.04 -5.09
N GLU A 175 -9.16 4.46 -5.15
CA GLU A 175 -10.35 3.67 -4.84
C GLU A 175 -11.16 3.49 -6.12
N VAL A 176 -11.57 2.26 -6.42
CA VAL A 176 -12.42 1.99 -7.59
C VAL A 176 -13.87 1.99 -7.15
N GLU A 177 -14.69 2.83 -7.78
CA GLU A 177 -16.12 2.84 -7.57
C GLU A 177 -16.76 1.67 -8.36
N SER A 178 -17.29 0.68 -7.64
CA SER A 178 -17.73 -0.59 -8.23
C SER A 178 -18.90 -0.47 -9.20
N ALA A 179 -19.71 0.58 -9.09
CA ALA A 179 -20.89 0.78 -9.94
C ALA A 179 -20.55 1.36 -11.32
N THR A 180 -19.49 2.16 -11.40
CA THR A 180 -19.13 2.97 -12.58
C THR A 180 -17.79 2.55 -13.18
N GLY A 181 -16.97 1.80 -12.43
CA GLY A 181 -15.60 1.46 -12.80
C GLY A 181 -14.65 2.66 -12.82
N THR A 182 -15.08 3.81 -12.30
CA THR A 182 -14.25 5.02 -12.21
C THR A 182 -13.27 4.91 -11.05
N VAL A 183 -12.13 5.58 -11.18
CA VAL A 183 -11.10 5.65 -10.13
C VAL A 183 -11.28 6.98 -9.41
N ARG A 184 -11.53 6.90 -8.10
CA ARG A 184 -11.52 8.04 -7.18
C ARG A 184 -10.17 8.10 -6.47
N TRP A 185 -9.55 9.26 -6.47
CA TRP A 185 -8.27 9.47 -5.80
C TRP A 185 -8.45 10.05 -4.41
N HIS A 186 -7.75 9.45 -3.46
CA HIS A 186 -7.70 9.84 -2.07
C HIS A 186 -6.32 10.34 -1.68
N GLY A 187 -6.28 11.38 -0.86
CA GLY A 187 -5.06 11.72 -0.14
C GLY A 187 -4.78 10.68 0.95
N VAL A 188 -3.52 10.50 1.33
CA VAL A 188 -3.17 9.75 2.56
C VAL A 188 -3.84 10.39 3.78
N VAL A 189 -3.94 11.72 3.75
CA VAL A 189 -4.55 12.53 4.81
C VAL A 189 -5.65 13.38 4.22
N GLU A 190 -6.85 13.29 4.78
CA GLU A 190 -8.02 14.02 4.32
C GLU A 190 -8.74 14.68 5.51
N PRO A 191 -9.46 15.78 5.29
CA PRO A 191 -10.26 16.36 6.34
C PRO A 191 -11.40 15.40 6.69
N HIS A 192 -11.62 15.16 7.98
CA HIS A 192 -12.79 14.44 8.47
C HIS A 192 -13.75 15.43 9.12
N SER A 193 -14.94 15.57 8.54
CA SER A 193 -15.99 16.40 9.10
C SER A 193 -17.30 15.62 9.15
N THR A 194 -18.02 15.75 10.26
CA THR A 194 -19.41 15.28 10.42
C THR A 194 -20.43 16.27 9.85
N SER A 195 -19.98 17.47 9.42
CA SER A 195 -20.82 18.52 8.84
C SER A 195 -20.31 18.96 7.47
N VAL A 196 -21.21 18.99 6.49
CA VAL A 196 -20.93 19.40 5.10
C VAL A 196 -20.40 20.86 5.04
N VAL A 197 -20.75 21.69 6.02
CA VAL A 197 -20.29 23.09 6.13
C VAL A 197 -18.83 23.18 6.60
N ALA A 198 -18.33 22.20 7.36
CA ALA A 198 -16.98 22.18 7.92
C ALA A 198 -15.92 21.48 7.01
N LEU A 199 -16.30 21.08 5.79
CA LEU A 199 -15.35 20.52 4.80
C LEU A 199 -14.55 21.60 4.05
N ARG A 200 -14.94 22.87 4.13
CA ARG A 200 -14.35 23.97 3.32
C ARG A 200 -13.38 24.88 4.08
N ALA A 201 -13.34 24.81 5.40
CA ALA A 201 -12.40 25.55 6.24
C ALA A 201 -12.30 24.86 7.60
N PHE A 202 -11.33 25.23 8.44
CA PHE A 202 -11.33 24.99 9.89
C PHE A 202 -11.96 26.16 10.66
N PRO A 203 -13.17 26.65 10.32
CA PRO A 203 -13.69 27.86 10.92
C PRO A 203 -13.75 27.69 12.44
N LEU A 204 -13.06 28.55 13.19
CA LEU A 204 -13.26 28.68 14.64
C LEU A 204 -14.77 28.85 14.96
N ALA A 205 -15.53 29.42 14.02
CA ALA A 205 -16.99 29.54 14.07
C ALA A 205 -17.78 28.21 14.02
N SER A 206 -17.20 27.08 13.59
CA SER A 206 -17.84 25.74 13.68
C SER A 206 -17.59 25.04 15.02
N GLY A 207 -17.16 25.79 16.05
CA GLY A 207 -16.92 25.28 17.39
C GLY A 207 -15.49 24.79 17.62
N GLY A 208 -14.54 25.22 16.77
CA GLY A 208 -13.12 24.91 16.92
C GLY A 208 -12.83 23.41 16.89
N TRP A 209 -13.43 22.65 15.98
CA TRP A 209 -13.12 21.22 15.83
C TRP A 209 -12.10 20.98 14.73
N VAL A 210 -11.18 20.05 14.97
CA VAL A 210 -10.24 19.53 13.99
C VAL A 210 -10.51 18.04 13.84
N GLY A 211 -10.78 17.61 12.62
CA GLY A 211 -10.97 16.21 12.30
C GLY A 211 -10.16 15.80 11.08
N LEU A 212 -9.56 14.64 11.16
CA LEU A 212 -8.69 14.11 10.11
C LEU A 212 -8.97 12.63 9.90
N ARG A 213 -8.89 12.22 8.64
CA ARG A 213 -8.97 10.83 8.18
C ARG A 213 -7.63 10.44 7.58
N LEU A 214 -7.08 9.33 8.04
CA LEU A 214 -5.96 8.64 7.42
C LEU A 214 -6.49 7.51 6.57
N ASN A 215 -5.94 7.39 5.37
CA ASN A 215 -6.32 6.39 4.38
C ASN A 215 -5.14 5.43 4.15
N TYR A 216 -5.41 4.13 4.07
CA TYR A 216 -4.42 3.10 3.80
C TYR A 216 -4.98 2.06 2.82
N PRO A 217 -4.33 1.82 1.67
CA PRO A 217 -4.77 0.79 0.75
C PRO A 217 -4.38 -0.58 1.30
N PHE A 218 -5.37 -1.45 1.52
CA PHE A 218 -5.14 -2.81 2.00
C PHE A 218 -5.45 -3.84 0.91
N GLN A 219 -4.50 -4.77 0.71
CA GLN A 219 -4.64 -5.90 -0.21
C GLN A 219 -4.03 -7.17 0.40
N SER A 220 -4.73 -8.29 0.30
CA SER A 220 -4.20 -9.59 0.76
C SER A 220 -3.02 -10.02 -0.10
N ALA A 221 -1.81 -10.09 0.47
CA ALA A 221 -0.61 -10.54 -0.25
C ALA A 221 -0.52 -12.07 -0.31
N GLY A 222 -1.07 -12.76 0.70
CA GLY A 222 -1.04 -14.23 0.81
C GLY A 222 -2.04 -14.99 -0.06
N LEU A 223 -2.92 -14.30 -0.80
CA LEU A 223 -3.94 -14.93 -1.68
C LEU A 223 -3.79 -14.50 -3.14
N ILE A 224 -2.55 -14.20 -3.55
CA ILE A 224 -2.23 -13.70 -4.88
C ILE A 224 -1.78 -14.86 -5.76
N ALA A 225 -2.37 -14.99 -6.94
CA ALA A 225 -1.85 -15.88 -7.98
C ALA A 225 -0.72 -15.18 -8.74
N ALA A 226 0.26 -15.96 -9.19
CA ALA A 226 1.42 -15.47 -9.91
C ALA A 226 1.38 -15.88 -11.39
N GLU A 227 1.74 -14.97 -12.28
CA GLU A 227 1.96 -15.23 -13.70
C GLU A 227 3.33 -15.87 -13.90
N SER A 228 3.39 -16.96 -14.66
CA SER A 228 4.67 -17.53 -15.08
C SER A 228 5.25 -16.69 -16.21
N THR A 229 6.46 -16.17 -16.04
CA THR A 229 7.03 -15.23 -17.04
C THR A 229 7.78 -15.93 -18.17
N GLY A 230 7.87 -17.27 -18.20
CA GLY A 230 8.66 -18.00 -19.19
C GLY A 230 10.18 -17.87 -19.04
N VAL A 231 10.65 -16.95 -18.19
CA VAL A 231 12.08 -16.71 -17.94
C VAL A 231 12.54 -17.67 -16.85
N ILE A 232 13.64 -18.39 -17.07
CA ILE A 232 14.21 -19.28 -16.07
C ILE A 232 15.27 -18.52 -15.29
N ASP A 233 15.14 -18.47 -13.96
CA ASP A 233 16.15 -17.94 -13.07
C ASP A 233 17.40 -18.84 -13.15
N PRO A 234 18.56 -18.30 -13.58
CA PRO A 234 19.77 -19.09 -13.75
C PRO A 234 20.38 -19.61 -12.43
N GLN A 235 20.01 -19.03 -11.28
CA GLN A 235 20.49 -19.48 -9.97
C GLN A 235 19.62 -20.59 -9.37
N THR A 236 18.30 -20.54 -9.59
CA THR A 236 17.36 -21.51 -9.01
C THR A 236 16.89 -22.57 -10.01
N GLY A 237 17.13 -22.38 -11.31
CA GLY A 237 16.66 -23.27 -12.38
C GLY A 237 15.14 -23.33 -12.49
N ARG A 238 14.43 -22.37 -11.89
CA ARG A 238 12.97 -22.30 -11.85
C ARG A 238 12.47 -21.16 -12.72
N GLU A 239 11.29 -21.34 -13.28
CA GLU A 239 10.61 -20.28 -14.02
C GLU A 239 10.25 -19.14 -13.05
N THR A 240 10.65 -17.92 -13.40
CA THR A 240 10.35 -16.72 -12.62
C THR A 240 8.87 -16.46 -12.69
N GLN A 241 8.26 -16.26 -11.52
CA GLN A 241 6.85 -15.95 -11.40
C GLN A 241 6.68 -14.47 -11.06
N ARG A 242 5.90 -13.74 -11.86
CA ARG A 242 5.44 -12.38 -11.54
C ARG A 242 4.16 -12.47 -10.73
N LEU A 243 4.29 -12.21 -9.42
CA LEU A 243 3.14 -12.20 -8.54
C LEU A 243 2.17 -11.05 -8.85
N VAL A 244 2.68 -9.89 -9.30
CA VAL A 244 1.90 -8.67 -9.57
C VAL A 244 2.59 -7.86 -10.69
N ASP A 245 1.81 -7.31 -11.61
CA ASP A 245 2.30 -6.39 -12.65
C ASP A 245 1.89 -4.94 -12.36
N ALA A 246 2.83 -4.00 -12.44
CA ALA A 246 2.63 -2.60 -12.09
C ALA A 246 2.06 -1.78 -13.26
N ASP A 247 1.01 -1.00 -13.03
CA ASP A 247 0.44 -0.13 -14.07
C ASP A 247 1.34 1.09 -14.35
N ARG A 248 1.87 1.20 -15.57
CA ARG A 248 2.72 2.31 -15.98
C ARG A 248 1.92 3.39 -16.71
N VAL A 249 1.42 4.36 -15.94
CA VAL A 249 1.12 5.69 -16.47
C VAL A 249 1.65 6.75 -15.52
N LEU A 250 2.48 7.64 -16.05
CA LEU A 250 2.96 8.82 -15.34
C LEU A 250 1.77 9.73 -15.00
N VAL A 251 1.64 10.09 -13.73
CA VAL A 251 0.86 11.25 -13.32
C VAL A 251 1.86 12.38 -13.19
N ASP A 252 1.83 13.31 -14.14
CA ASP A 252 2.80 14.40 -14.21
C ASP A 252 2.53 15.52 -13.20
N ASP A 253 1.48 15.44 -12.36
CA ASP A 253 1.20 16.52 -11.40
C ASP A 253 0.29 16.13 -10.21
N GLU A 254 0.66 16.53 -8.98
CA GLU A 254 -0.17 16.43 -7.76
C GLU A 254 -1.49 17.21 -7.87
N ALA A 255 -1.50 18.31 -8.64
CA ALA A 255 -2.69 19.15 -8.86
C ALA A 255 -3.81 18.46 -9.66
N SER A 256 -3.55 17.28 -10.23
CA SER A 256 -4.41 16.61 -11.20
C SER A 256 -5.19 15.40 -10.68
N LEU A 257 -5.28 15.18 -9.36
CA LEU A 257 -6.01 14.04 -8.76
C LEU A 257 -7.48 13.92 -9.26
N ASN A 258 -8.10 15.03 -9.69
CA ASN A 258 -9.44 15.06 -10.26
C ASN A 258 -9.52 14.76 -11.78
N ALA A 259 -8.39 14.75 -12.51
CA ALA A 259 -8.34 14.60 -13.97
C ALA A 259 -8.05 13.16 -14.43
N LEU A 260 -7.79 12.23 -13.50
CA LEU A 260 -7.34 10.87 -13.79
C LEU A 260 -8.52 9.89 -13.97
N SER A 261 -9.35 10.13 -14.98
CA SER A 261 -10.26 9.12 -15.55
C SER A 261 -9.64 8.56 -16.83
N GLY A 262 -9.28 7.26 -16.85
CA GLY A 262 -8.73 6.62 -18.04
C GLY A 262 -8.65 5.10 -17.95
N THR A 263 -8.72 4.43 -19.09
CA THR A 263 -8.57 2.98 -19.25
C THR A 263 -7.09 2.58 -19.12
N LEU A 264 -6.82 1.50 -18.38
CA LEU A 264 -5.47 1.07 -17.96
C LEU A 264 -5.03 -0.18 -18.74
N ALA A 265 -3.97 -0.10 -19.53
CA ALA A 265 -3.31 -1.22 -20.20
C ALA A 265 -1.92 -1.46 -19.60
N PRO A 266 -1.47 -2.72 -19.44
CA PRO A 266 -0.22 -3.04 -18.74
C PRO A 266 1.01 -2.74 -19.61
N VAL A 267 2.15 -2.52 -18.96
CA VAL A 267 3.47 -2.64 -19.57
C VAL A 267 4.40 -3.31 -18.56
N ALA A 268 5.16 -4.30 -19.02
CA ALA A 268 6.07 -5.09 -18.20
C ALA A 268 7.16 -4.25 -17.52
N GLY A 269 7.39 -4.49 -16.23
CA GLY A 269 8.61 -4.13 -15.50
C GLY A 269 8.41 -3.10 -14.37
N ASP A 270 8.05 -3.58 -13.17
CA ASP A 270 8.52 -3.14 -11.84
C ASP A 270 7.59 -3.70 -10.75
N GLY A 271 8.14 -4.00 -9.55
CA GLY A 271 7.65 -5.09 -8.69
C GLY A 271 6.90 -4.69 -7.42
N GLY A 272 5.87 -5.48 -7.06
CA GLY A 272 5.24 -5.49 -5.74
C GLY A 272 3.72 -5.32 -5.76
N VAL A 273 3.01 -5.94 -4.82
CA VAL A 273 1.53 -5.91 -4.71
C VAL A 273 0.95 -4.51 -4.62
N TYR A 274 1.72 -3.61 -4.03
CA TYR A 274 1.40 -2.22 -3.81
C TYR A 274 2.15 -1.28 -4.76
N ALA A 275 2.91 -1.82 -5.71
CA ALA A 275 3.81 -1.09 -6.59
C ALA A 275 3.16 -0.58 -7.87
N GLY A 276 3.92 0.24 -8.58
CA GLY A 276 3.57 0.86 -9.86
C GLY A 276 3.18 2.34 -9.76
N PRO A 277 3.39 3.13 -10.84
CA PRO A 277 3.09 4.56 -10.90
C PRO A 277 1.69 4.95 -10.41
N ARG A 278 0.66 4.14 -10.71
CA ARG A 278 -0.70 4.39 -10.25
C ARG A 278 -1.08 3.66 -8.96
N GLY A 279 -0.16 2.89 -8.36
CA GLY A 279 -0.48 2.06 -7.19
C GLY A 279 -1.73 1.23 -7.44
N LEU A 280 -1.84 0.62 -8.61
CA LEU A 280 -3.02 -0.13 -9.09
C LEU A 280 -2.58 -1.45 -9.73
N GLY A 281 -1.46 -2.04 -9.25
CA GLY A 281 -0.89 -3.26 -9.82
C GLY A 281 -1.93 -4.37 -10.03
N ARG A 282 -1.65 -5.37 -10.88
CA ARG A 282 -2.60 -6.39 -11.32
C ARG A 282 -2.48 -7.67 -10.50
N LEU A 283 -3.62 -8.33 -10.25
CA LEU A 283 -3.66 -9.71 -9.78
C LEU A 283 -4.05 -10.59 -10.95
N TYR A 284 -3.45 -11.76 -11.06
CA TYR A 284 -3.90 -12.73 -12.05
C TYR A 284 -5.00 -13.59 -11.46
N SER A 285 -6.02 -13.87 -12.26
CA SER A 285 -7.00 -14.89 -11.92
C SER A 285 -6.42 -16.29 -12.17
N LEU A 286 -7.07 -17.30 -11.60
CA LEU A 286 -6.85 -18.67 -12.04
C LEU A 286 -7.13 -18.77 -13.54
N PRO A 287 -6.37 -19.59 -14.30
CA PRO A 287 -6.61 -19.79 -15.72
C PRO A 287 -8.08 -20.12 -15.99
N ASP A 288 -8.68 -19.44 -16.96
CA ASP A 288 -10.05 -19.74 -17.38
C ASP A 288 -10.07 -20.93 -18.36
N GLU A 289 -11.21 -21.19 -19.01
CA GLU A 289 -11.39 -22.31 -19.96
C GLU A 289 -10.41 -22.25 -21.15
N THR A 290 -9.78 -21.09 -21.40
CA THR A 290 -8.76 -20.90 -22.43
C THR A 290 -7.34 -21.26 -21.96
N GLY A 291 -7.15 -21.54 -20.67
CA GLY A 291 -5.86 -21.87 -20.08
C GLY A 291 -4.96 -20.66 -19.80
N GLU A 292 -5.43 -19.45 -20.11
CA GLU A 292 -4.71 -18.20 -19.89
C GLU A 292 -5.17 -17.52 -18.59
N PRO A 293 -4.26 -17.11 -17.70
CA PRO A 293 -4.62 -16.32 -16.53
C PRO A 293 -5.03 -14.90 -16.95
N SER A 294 -6.27 -14.51 -16.66
CA SER A 294 -6.73 -13.15 -16.96
C SER A 294 -6.28 -12.17 -15.87
N ALA A 295 -5.74 -11.02 -16.28
CA ALA A 295 -5.34 -9.95 -15.38
C ALA A 295 -6.60 -9.28 -14.77
N VAL A 296 -6.86 -9.56 -13.50
CA VAL A 296 -7.92 -8.95 -12.71
C VAL A 296 -7.35 -7.76 -11.93
N ARG A 297 -8.13 -6.68 -11.88
CA ARG A 297 -7.78 -5.52 -11.05
C ARG A 297 -7.99 -5.91 -9.59
N PRO A 298 -6.99 -5.78 -8.71
CA PRO A 298 -7.22 -5.98 -7.30
C PRO A 298 -8.23 -4.96 -6.80
N PHE A 299 -9.37 -5.45 -6.31
CA PHE A 299 -10.24 -4.65 -5.47
C PHE A 299 -9.45 -4.25 -4.22
N ARG A 300 -8.99 -3.00 -4.17
CA ARG A 300 -8.34 -2.46 -2.98
C ARG A 300 -9.41 -2.03 -2.00
N ARG A 301 -9.38 -2.61 -0.81
CA ARG A 301 -10.17 -2.09 0.31
C ARG A 301 -9.41 -0.91 0.89
N LEU A 302 -10.10 0.22 1.02
CA LEU A 302 -9.57 1.37 1.73
C LEU A 302 -9.82 1.16 3.22
N LEU A 303 -8.74 0.89 3.98
CA LEU A 303 -8.81 1.03 5.43
C LEU A 303 -8.69 2.52 5.74
N SER A 304 -9.63 3.02 6.53
CA SER A 304 -9.58 4.39 7.00
C SER A 304 -9.74 4.45 8.50
N ALA A 305 -9.01 5.39 9.09
CA ALA A 305 -9.11 5.71 10.50
C ALA A 305 -9.34 7.21 10.61
N SER A 306 -10.33 7.60 11.41
CA SER A 306 -10.60 9.01 11.68
C SER A 306 -10.51 9.31 13.16
N ALA A 307 -10.19 10.57 13.44
CA ALA A 307 -10.27 11.14 14.77
C ALA A 307 -10.72 12.60 14.69
N GLY A 308 -11.27 13.09 15.78
CA GLY A 308 -11.71 14.47 15.93
C GLY A 308 -11.38 14.97 17.34
N PHE A 309 -10.83 16.18 17.43
CA PHE A 309 -10.53 16.85 18.69
C PHE A 309 -11.03 18.30 18.65
N ARG A 310 -11.30 18.86 19.82
CA ARG A 310 -11.51 20.29 19.97
C ARG A 310 -10.14 20.99 19.98
N ARG A 311 -10.07 22.13 19.31
CA ARG A 311 -8.91 23.03 19.27
C ARG A 311 -8.72 23.66 20.63
N GLU A 312 -7.47 23.71 21.06
CA GLU A 312 -7.07 24.50 22.21
C GLU A 312 -6.91 25.95 21.73
N ILE A 313 -7.72 26.86 22.27
CA ILE A 313 -7.60 28.30 21.99
C ILE A 313 -6.51 28.82 22.93
N PHE A 314 -5.32 29.10 22.38
CA PHE A 314 -4.30 29.87 23.08
C PHE A 314 -4.64 31.36 22.87
N LEU A 315 -5.22 31.97 23.90
CA LEU A 315 -5.44 33.43 23.99
C LEU A 315 -4.12 34.14 24.32
#